data_AF-A0A2M7QNI0-F1
#
_entry.id   AF-A0A2M7QNI0-F1
#
_cell.length_a   1.000
_cell.length_b   1.000
_cell.length_c   1.000
_cell.angle_alpha   90.00
_cell.angle_beta   90.00
_cell.angle_gamma   90.00
#
_symmetry.space_group_name_H-M   'P 1'
#
loop_
_entity.id
_entity.type
_entity.pdbx_description
1 polymer ?
#
loop_
_entity_poly.entity_id
_entity_poly.type
_entity_poly.pdbx_seq_one_letter_code
_entity_poly.pdbx_strand_id
1 'polypeptide(L)' 'MRATTIRPLADISARRAATAPWSWIGVLWRRVALWRALARERRALATLDPRLLRDIGLDAGDAAREADRPFWDAPEGR' A
#
# COMPACT_ATOMS: atom_id res chain seq x y z
N MET A 1 34.51 -30.92 50.39
CA MET A 1 34.84 -30.30 49.09
C MET A 1 33.65 -30.50 48.15
N ARG A 2 32.84 -29.46 47.91
CA ARG A 2 31.76 -29.46 46.92
C ARG A 2 31.95 -28.23 46.04
N ALA A 3 32.37 -28.44 44.80
CA ALA A 3 32.42 -27.39 43.79
C ALA A 3 31.14 -27.48 42.97
N THR A 4 30.20 -26.59 43.24
CA THR A 4 29.07 -26.28 42.37
C THR A 4 29.52 -25.16 41.45
N THR A 5 29.84 -25.48 40.20
CA THR A 5 30.04 -24.46 39.16
C THR A 5 28.92 -24.56 38.15
N ILE A 6 28.23 -23.45 38.03
CA ILE A 6 26.97 -23.23 37.33
C ILE A 6 27.19 -23.35 35.81
N ARG A 7 26.27 -24.06 35.16
CA ARG A 7 26.19 -24.24 33.70
C ARG A 7 25.89 -22.89 33.01
N PRO A 8 26.74 -22.38 32.12
CA PRO A 8 26.40 -21.19 31.36
C PRO A 8 25.36 -21.54 30.29
N LEU A 9 24.18 -20.91 30.38
CA LEU A 9 23.22 -20.82 29.28
C LEU A 9 23.76 -19.80 28.27
N ALA A 10 24.63 -20.24 27.38
CA ALA A 10 25.09 -19.43 26.27
C ALA A 10 23.97 -19.32 25.21
N ASP A 11 23.21 -18.25 25.37
CA ASP A 11 22.98 -17.24 24.33
C ASP A 11 22.06 -17.59 23.14
N ILE A 12 20.74 -17.59 23.40
CA ILE A 12 19.69 -17.62 22.35
C ILE A 12 19.42 -16.20 21.79
N SER A 13 20.38 -15.27 21.78
CA SER A 13 20.10 -13.87 21.43
C SER A 13 20.36 -13.48 19.96
N ALA A 14 20.91 -14.37 19.13
CA ALA A 14 21.28 -14.06 17.75
C ALA A 14 20.14 -14.14 16.71
N ARG A 15 18.92 -13.72 17.07
CA ARG A 15 17.82 -13.47 16.12
C ARG A 15 17.32 -12.02 16.24
N ARG A 16 18.22 -11.04 16.29
CA ARG A 16 17.86 -9.66 15.99
C ARG A 16 18.12 -9.41 14.52
N ALA A 17 17.15 -9.80 13.69
CA ALA A 17 17.04 -9.26 12.35
C ALA A 17 17.02 -7.74 12.47
N ALA A 18 18.06 -7.08 11.93
CA ALA A 18 18.10 -5.64 11.81
C ALA A 18 16.97 -5.21 10.85
N THR A 19 15.81 -4.88 11.41
CA THR A 19 14.70 -4.28 10.68
C THR A 19 15.09 -2.85 10.36
N ALA A 20 15.76 -2.67 9.22
CA ALA A 20 16.23 -1.37 8.75
C ALA A 20 15.06 -0.38 8.69
N PRO A 21 15.07 0.71 9.48
CA PRO A 21 13.99 1.70 9.53
C PRO A 21 13.93 2.57 8.27
N TRP A 22 14.72 2.29 7.23
CA TRP A 22 14.61 2.97 5.95
C TRP A 22 13.84 2.18 4.90
N SER A 23 13.63 0.88 5.10
CA SER A 23 12.92 0.02 4.14
C SER A 23 11.42 0.33 4.07
N TRP A 24 10.80 0.73 5.19
CA TRP A 24 9.38 1.09 5.24
C TRP A 24 9.07 2.40 4.51
N ILE A 25 10.03 3.34 4.45
CA ILE A 25 9.88 4.60 3.70
C ILE A 25 9.69 4.29 2.21
N GLY A 26 10.44 3.34 1.66
CA GLY A 26 10.27 2.89 0.27
C GLY A 26 8.89 2.27 0.00
N VAL A 27 8.38 1.48 0.94
CA VAL A 27 7.02 0.90 0.87
C VAL A 27 5.95 2.00 0.92
N LEU A 28 6.12 2.99 1.80
CA LEU A 28 5.21 4.13 1.92
C LEU A 28 5.20 4.97 0.64
N TRP A 29 6.38 5.27 0.07
CA TRP A 29 6.48 6.00 -1.20
C TRP A 29 5.77 5.28 -2.35
N ARG A 30 5.92 3.96 -2.43
CA ARG A 30 5.20 3.15 -3.44
C ARG A 30 3.68 3.25 -3.27
N ARG A 31 3.19 3.25 -2.02
CA ARG A 31 1.76 3.44 -1.73
C ARG A 31 1.27 4.83 -2.13
N VAL A 32 2.03 5.87 -1.81
CA VAL A 32 1.73 7.26 -2.21
C VAL A 32 1.72 7.41 -3.73
N ALA A 33 2.67 6.79 -4.44
CA ALA A 33 2.70 6.81 -5.91
C ALA A 33 1.45 6.15 -6.52
N LEU A 34 1.00 5.02 -5.96
CA LEU A 34 -0.25 4.36 -6.37
C LEU A 34 -1.47 5.27 -6.16
N TRP A 35 -1.56 5.94 -5.01
CA TRP A 35 -2.64 6.88 -4.74
C TRP A 35 -2.64 8.07 -5.70
N ARG A 36 -1.46 8.59 -6.08
CA ARG A 36 -1.37 9.66 -7.09
C ARG A 36 -1.81 9.21 -8.48
N ALA A 37 -1.50 7.97 -8.86
CA ALA A 37 -1.94 7.40 -10.13
C ALA A 37 -3.47 7.24 -10.16
N LEU A 38 -4.05 6.63 -9.13
CA LEU A 38 -5.50 6.48 -8.98
C LEU A 38 -6.23 7.84 -9.00
N ALA A 39 -5.71 8.83 -8.27
CA ALA A 39 -6.30 10.16 -8.23
C ALA A 39 -6.22 10.90 -9.58
N ARG A 40 -5.26 10.56 -10.45
CA ARG A 40 -5.21 11.06 -11.82
C ARG A 40 -6.23 10.37 -12.71
N GLU A 41 -6.33 9.05 -12.62
CA GLU A 41 -7.30 8.24 -13.39
C GLU A 41 -8.73 8.66 -13.08
N ARG A 42 -9.08 8.84 -11.80
CA ARG A 42 -10.39 9.33 -11.36
C ARG A 42 -10.74 10.71 -11.89
N ARG A 43 -9.76 11.63 -11.91
CA ARG A 43 -9.94 12.96 -12.53
C ARG A 43 -10.14 12.85 -14.04
N ALA A 44 -9.39 11.98 -14.71
CA ALA A 44 -9.55 11.77 -16.15
C ALA A 44 -10.94 11.23 -16.49
N LEU A 45 -11.43 10.25 -15.71
CA LEU A 45 -12.80 9.73 -15.79
C LEU A 45 -13.85 10.82 -15.58
N ALA A 46 -13.67 11.69 -14.58
CA ALA A 46 -14.58 12.81 -14.32
C ALA A 46 -14.63 13.84 -15.45
N THR A 47 -13.52 14.02 -16.17
CA THR A 47 -13.42 14.97 -17.29
C THR A 47 -13.80 14.38 -18.64
N LEU A 48 -14.04 13.06 -18.71
CA LEU A 48 -14.31 12.38 -19.98
C LEU A 48 -15.75 12.69 -20.45
N ASP A 49 -15.92 12.90 -21.75
CA ASP A 49 -17.25 13.13 -22.34
C ASP A 49 -18.15 11.90 -22.10
N PRO A 50 -19.40 12.08 -21.65
CA PRO A 50 -20.37 11.00 -21.49
C PRO A 50 -20.49 10.06 -22.70
N ARG A 51 -20.26 10.55 -23.92
CA ARG A 51 -20.26 9.70 -25.13
C ARG A 51 -19.09 8.73 -25.15
N LEU A 52 -17.90 9.18 -24.77
CA LEU A 52 -16.69 8.34 -24.69
C LEU A 52 -16.79 7.33 -23.55
N LEU A 53 -17.44 7.68 -22.43
CA LEU A 53 -17.75 6.74 -21.36
C LEU A 53 -18.64 5.60 -21.87
N ARG A 54 -19.66 5.92 -22.68
CA ARG A 54 -20.55 4.90 -23.26
C ARG A 54 -19.85 3.99 -24.26
N ASP A 55 -18.87 4.50 -25.02
CA ASP A 55 -18.08 3.68 -25.95
C ASP A 55 -17.24 2.61 -25.22
N ILE A 56 -16.78 2.90 -23.99
CA ILE A 56 -16.09 1.93 -23.13
C ILE A 56 -17.05 1.16 -22.20
N GLY A 57 -18.36 1.32 -22.38
CA GLY A 57 -19.39 0.61 -21.62
C GLY A 57 -19.62 1.12 -20.20
N LEU A 58 -19.16 2.32 -19.87
CA LEU A 58 -19.37 2.98 -18.57
C LEU A 58 -20.53 3.98 -18.63
N ASP A 59 -21.39 3.95 -17.61
CA ASP A 59 -22.39 5.00 -17.42
C ASP A 59 -21.76 6.26 -16.79
N ALA A 60 -22.32 7.43 -17.12
CA ALA A 60 -21.84 8.70 -16.58
C ALA A 60 -22.03 8.77 -15.05
N GLY A 61 -23.09 8.17 -14.52
CA GLY A 61 -23.32 8.07 -13.08
C GLY A 61 -22.27 7.20 -12.38
N ASP A 62 -21.87 6.09 -13.01
CA ASP A 62 -20.85 5.19 -12.49
C ASP A 62 -19.47 5.84 -12.49
N ALA A 63 -19.12 6.54 -13.57
CA ALA A 63 -17.87 7.30 -13.67
C ALA A 63 -17.80 8.42 -12.63
N ALA A 64 -18.91 9.13 -12.38
CA ALA A 64 -18.99 10.16 -11.34
C ALA A 64 -18.84 9.57 -9.94
N ARG A 65 -19.49 8.44 -9.65
CA ARG A 65 -19.33 7.73 -8.37
C ARG A 65 -17.89 7.26 -8.14
N GLU A 66 -17.23 6.71 -9.17
CA GLU A 66 -15.82 6.30 -9.07
C GLU A 66 -14.89 7.51 -8.93
N ALA A 67 -15.18 8.62 -9.62
CA ALA A 67 -14.41 9.85 -9.52
C ALA A 67 -14.44 10.47 -8.11
N ASP A 68 -15.57 10.33 -7.41
CA ASP A 68 -15.78 10.87 -6.05
C ASP A 68 -15.12 10.00 -4.96
N ARG A 69 -14.62 8.81 -5.31
CA ARG A 69 -13.97 7.93 -4.34
C ARG A 69 -12.67 8.53 -3.79
N PRO A 70 -12.44 8.45 -2.48
CA PRO A 70 -11.24 9.01 -1.87
C PRO A 70 -9.95 8.39 -2.41
N PHE A 71 -8.90 9.18 -2.58
CA PHE A 71 -7.64 8.71 -3.17
C PHE A 71 -6.95 7.56 -2.41
N TRP A 72 -7.28 7.37 -1.12
CA TRP A 72 -6.75 6.29 -0.28
C TRP A 72 -7.50 4.97 -0.44
N ASP A 73 -8.71 5.01 -1.02
CA ASP A 73 -9.52 3.83 -1.35
C ASP A 73 -8.99 3.19 -2.63
N ALA A 74 -7.84 2.52 -2.49
CA ALA A 74 -7.23 1.71 -3.53
C ALA A 74 -7.82 0.29 -3.45
N PRO A 75 -8.21 -0.32 -4.59
CA PRO A 75 -8.68 -1.71 -4.59
C PRO A 75 -7.60 -2.62 -4.01
N GLU A 76 -7.98 -3.43 -3.02
CA GLU A 76 -7.10 -4.41 -2.41
C GLU A 76 -6.89 -5.57 -3.40
N GLY A 77 -5.74 -5.56 -4.08
CA GLY A 77 -5.28 -6.70 -4.88
C GLY A 77 -5.26 -6.45 -6.38
N ARG A 78 -4.05 -6.30 -6.91
CA ARG A 78 -3.68 -6.77 -8.24
C ARG A 78 -2.32 -7.45 -8.12
#